data_AF-A0A1W2C7T1-F1
#
_entry.id   AF-A0A1W2C7T1-F1
#
_cell.length_a   1.000
_cell.length_b   1.000
_cell.length_c   1.000
_cell.angle_alpha   90.00
_cell.angle_beta   90.00
_cell.angle_gamma   90.00
#
_symmetry.space_group_name_H-M   'P 1'
#
loop_
_entity.id
_entity.type
_entity.pdbx_description
1 polymer ?
#
loop_
_entity_poly.entity_id
_entity_poly.type
_entity_poly.pdbx_seq_one_letter_code
_entity_poly.pdbx_strand_id
1 'polypeptide(L)'
;MKKYIVLKLIGLAVLTMITLVIISFLEVALYSYLINPGQAESFYEAHAECTAPYISGIFGFIIFFLVARFWNKKNYPNSFKLAILFPLVYVLLDIIIITAAGVKWSDFFLIFAIANAAKFLGSSLGYKLTK
;
A
#
# COMPACT_ATOMS: atom_id res chain seq x y z
N MET A 1 -0.47 16.46 21.61
CA MET A 1 -0.79 15.37 20.64
C MET A 1 -1.14 14.11 21.43
N LYS A 2 -2.21 13.38 21.11
CA LYS A 2 -2.63 12.19 21.87
C LYS A 2 -1.47 11.18 21.95
N LYS A 3 -1.20 10.64 23.15
CA LYS A 3 -0.04 9.81 23.53
C LYS A 3 0.21 8.57 22.63
N TYR A 4 -0.75 8.19 21.79
CA TYR A 4 -0.75 6.95 20.99
C TYR A 4 -0.90 7.17 19.47
N ILE A 5 -0.62 8.37 18.95
CA ILE A 5 -0.83 8.65 17.52
C ILE A 5 0.08 7.81 16.62
N VAL A 6 1.33 7.59 17.01
CA VAL A 6 2.30 6.78 16.26
C VAL A 6 1.88 5.31 16.25
N LEU A 7 1.51 4.75 17.41
CA LEU A 7 0.97 3.38 17.51
C LEU A 7 -0.26 3.17 16.63
N LYS A 8 -1.17 4.14 16.57
CA LYS A 8 -2.34 4.08 15.68
C LYS A 8 -1.95 4.12 14.20
N LEU A 9 -0.95 4.93 13.83
CA LEU A 9 -0.43 4.97 12.45
C LEU A 9 0.25 3.68 12.07
N ILE A 10 1.03 3.08 12.97
CA ILE A 10 1.64 1.75 12.76
C ILE A 10 0.53 0.71 12.56
N GLY A 11 -0.46 0.66 13.45
CA GLY A 11 -1.59 -0.28 13.30
C GLY A 11 -2.35 -0.10 11.99
N LEU A 12 -2.58 1.15 11.56
CA LEU A 12 -3.22 1.43 10.28
C LEU A 12 -2.33 1.04 9.09
N ALA A 13 -1.03 1.25 9.18
CA ALA A 13 -0.07 0.86 8.15
C ALA A 13 -0.05 -0.66 7.99
N VAL A 14 0.05 -1.41 9.09
CA VAL A 14 -0.04 -2.88 9.09
C VAL A 14 -1.37 -3.35 8.50
N LEU A 15 -2.50 -2.75 8.91
CA LEU A 15 -3.81 -3.10 8.34
C LEU A 15 -3.87 -2.84 6.82
N THR A 16 -3.24 -1.75 6.37
CA THR A 16 -3.15 -1.42 4.94
C THR A 16 -2.29 -2.43 4.19
N MET A 17 -1.17 -2.87 4.77
CA MET A 17 -0.32 -3.92 4.19
C MET A 17 -1.10 -5.23 4.05
N ILE A 18 -1.78 -5.67 5.10
CA ILE A 18 -2.61 -6.89 5.08
C ILE A 18 -3.70 -6.76 4.00
N THR A 19 -4.35 -5.61 3.91
CA THR A 19 -5.39 -5.36 2.90
C THR A 19 -4.83 -5.47 1.48
N LEU A 20 -3.66 -4.90 1.20
CA LEU A 20 -3.02 -4.98 -0.10
C LEU A 20 -2.60 -6.41 -0.45
N VAL A 21 -2.10 -7.17 0.53
CA VAL A 21 -1.79 -8.59 0.36
C VAL A 21 -3.05 -9.39 0.01
N ILE A 22 -4.17 -9.16 0.70
CA ILE A 22 -5.46 -9.80 0.38
C ILE A 22 -5.91 -9.45 -1.04
N ILE A 23 -5.78 -8.19 -1.46
CA ILE A 23 -6.15 -7.77 -2.83
C ILE A 23 -5.28 -8.48 -3.87
N SER A 24 -3.96 -8.62 -3.63
CA SER A 24 -3.08 -9.40 -4.50
C SER A 24 -3.52 -10.86 -4.60
N PHE A 25 -3.86 -11.52 -3.49
CA PHE A 25 -4.39 -12.89 -3.53
C PHE A 25 -5.71 -12.99 -4.30
N LEU A 26 -6.61 -12.03 -4.12
CA LEU A 26 -7.87 -12.00 -4.87
C LEU A 26 -7.64 -11.81 -6.37
N GLU A 27 -6.68 -10.98 -6.76
CA GLU A 27 -6.31 -10.81 -8.18
C GLU A 27 -5.81 -12.11 -8.78
N VAL A 28 -4.87 -12.80 -8.14
CA VAL A 28 -4.34 -14.08 -8.61
C VAL A 28 -5.44 -15.14 -8.67
N ALA A 29 -6.33 -15.21 -7.68
CA ALA A 29 -7.46 -16.14 -7.68
C ALA A 29 -8.45 -15.86 -8.82
N LEU A 30 -8.79 -14.59 -9.07
CA LEU A 30 -9.65 -14.22 -10.20
C LEU A 30 -8.97 -14.57 -11.53
N TYR A 31 -7.66 -14.33 -11.63
CA TYR A 31 -6.88 -14.66 -12.80
C TYR A 31 -6.85 -16.19 -13.04
N SER A 32 -6.65 -16.98 -12.00
CA SER A 32 -6.57 -18.44 -12.10
C SER A 32 -7.91 -19.12 -12.36
N TYR A 33 -9.02 -18.59 -11.85
CA TYR A 33 -10.34 -19.23 -12.03
C TYR A 33 -11.10 -18.72 -13.25
N LEU A 34 -10.95 -17.45 -13.61
CA LEU A 34 -11.82 -16.81 -14.62
C LEU A 34 -11.09 -16.39 -15.89
N ILE A 35 -9.81 -16.03 -15.82
CA ILE A 35 -9.09 -15.44 -16.96
C ILE A 35 -8.24 -16.47 -17.70
N ASN A 36 -7.41 -17.21 -16.96
CA ASN A 36 -6.52 -18.21 -17.55
C ASN A 36 -6.47 -19.48 -16.67
N PRO A 37 -7.55 -20.27 -16.64
CA PRO A 37 -7.62 -21.49 -15.84
C PRO A 37 -6.80 -22.65 -16.43
N GLY A 38 -6.41 -23.57 -15.55
CA GLY A 38 -5.75 -24.83 -15.93
C GLY A 38 -4.23 -24.78 -16.08
N GLN A 39 -3.59 -23.69 -15.64
CA GLN A 39 -2.12 -23.59 -15.64
C GLN A 39 -1.51 -24.28 -14.41
N ALA A 40 -0.21 -24.57 -14.48
CA ALA A 40 0.55 -25.08 -13.35
C ALA A 40 0.68 -24.02 -12.24
N GLU A 41 0.82 -24.45 -10.98
CA GLU A 41 0.96 -23.56 -9.82
C GLU A 41 2.10 -22.55 -9.98
N SER A 42 3.25 -22.99 -10.51
CA SER A 42 4.41 -22.13 -10.78
C SER A 42 4.13 -20.99 -11.76
N PHE A 43 3.14 -21.14 -12.66
CA PHE A 43 2.71 -20.07 -13.55
C PHE A 43 1.99 -18.96 -12.79
N TYR A 44 1.12 -19.33 -11.83
CA TYR A 44 0.40 -18.36 -11.01
C TYR A 44 1.30 -17.71 -9.96
N GLU A 45 2.29 -18.43 -9.44
CA GLU A 45 3.34 -17.85 -8.57
C GLU A 45 4.13 -16.76 -9.31
N ALA A 46 4.60 -17.05 -10.52
CA ALA A 46 5.32 -16.07 -11.34
C ALA A 46 4.44 -14.86 -11.71
N HIS A 47 3.15 -15.10 -11.99
CA HIS A 47 2.18 -14.03 -12.21
C HIS A 47 2.01 -13.16 -10.95
N ALA A 48 1.87 -13.77 -9.78
CA ALA A 48 1.71 -13.06 -8.50
C ALA A 48 2.93 -12.18 -8.18
N GLU A 49 4.15 -12.70 -8.39
CA GLU A 49 5.39 -11.92 -8.20
C GLU A 49 5.45 -10.72 -9.15
N CYS A 50 4.99 -10.88 -10.39
CA CYS A 50 4.92 -9.83 -11.37
C CYS A 50 3.85 -8.78 -11.03
N THR A 51 2.63 -9.18 -10.65
CA THR A 51 1.50 -8.26 -10.47
C THR A 51 1.46 -7.57 -9.11
N ALA A 52 2.00 -8.19 -8.06
CA ALA A 52 1.91 -7.67 -6.69
C ALA A 52 2.41 -6.21 -6.52
N PRO A 53 3.54 -5.78 -7.12
CA PRO A 53 3.98 -4.39 -7.03
C PRO A 53 2.99 -3.41 -7.68
N TYR A 54 2.35 -3.78 -8.78
CA TYR A 54 1.36 -2.96 -9.46
C TYR A 54 0.08 -2.84 -8.64
N ILE A 55 -0.39 -3.94 -8.05
CA ILE A 55 -1.52 -3.94 -7.12
C ILE A 55 -1.24 -3.03 -5.93
N SER A 56 -0.05 -3.14 -5.33
CA SER A 56 0.39 -2.27 -4.24
C SER A 56 0.44 -0.79 -4.65
N GLY A 57 0.85 -0.48 -5.88
CA GLY A 57 0.85 0.88 -6.41
C GLY A 57 -0.56 1.46 -6.60
N ILE A 58 -1.40 0.74 -7.36
CA ILE A 58 -2.76 1.19 -7.74
C ILE A 58 -3.69 1.22 -6.54
N PHE A 59 -3.83 0.10 -5.83
CA PHE A 59 -4.72 0.04 -4.66
C PHE A 59 -4.12 0.77 -3.46
N GLY A 60 -2.79 0.85 -3.37
CA GLY A 60 -2.14 1.73 -2.40
C GLY A 60 -2.55 3.17 -2.60
N PHE A 61 -2.46 3.71 -3.83
CA PHE A 61 -2.95 5.06 -4.11
C PHE A 61 -4.40 5.26 -3.62
N ILE A 62 -5.29 4.33 -3.95
CA ILE A 62 -6.72 4.42 -3.59
C ILE A 62 -6.91 4.44 -2.07
N ILE A 63 -6.29 3.49 -1.34
CA ILE A 63 -6.44 3.40 0.11
C ILE A 63 -5.91 4.67 0.79
N PHE A 64 -4.70 5.11 0.42
CA PHE A 64 -4.09 6.30 0.99
C PHE A 64 -4.90 7.57 0.70
N PHE A 65 -5.46 7.67 -0.50
CA PHE A 65 -6.40 8.73 -0.86
C PHE A 65 -7.65 8.74 0.02
N LEU A 66 -8.31 7.59 0.17
CA LEU A 66 -9.55 7.48 0.95
C LEU A 66 -9.32 7.76 2.44
N VAL A 67 -8.22 7.27 3.01
CA VAL A 67 -7.86 7.51 4.41
C VAL A 67 -7.59 8.99 4.66
N ALA A 68 -6.78 9.64 3.84
CA ALA A 68 -6.48 11.06 3.99
C ALA A 68 -7.73 11.94 3.79
N ARG A 69 -8.56 11.60 2.80
CA ARG A 69 -9.87 12.25 2.57
C ARG A 69 -10.79 12.09 3.77
N PHE A 70 -10.85 10.90 4.37
CA PHE A 70 -11.66 10.63 5.56
C PHE A 70 -11.23 11.49 6.75
N TRP A 71 -9.93 11.57 7.03
CA TRP A 71 -9.41 12.42 8.11
C TRP A 71 -9.75 13.88 7.90
N ASN A 72 -9.63 14.37 6.66
CA ASN A 72 -9.95 15.76 6.37
C ASN A 72 -11.46 16.04 6.48
N LYS A 73 -12.32 15.17 5.93
CA LYS A 73 -13.80 15.30 6.05
C LYS A 73 -14.29 15.27 7.49
N LYS A 74 -13.61 14.52 8.36
CA LYS A 74 -13.96 14.42 9.78
C LYS A 74 -13.28 15.49 10.65
N ASN A 75 -12.64 16.50 10.06
CA ASN A 75 -11.95 17.59 10.75
C ASN A 75 -10.96 17.08 11.81
N TYR A 76 -10.21 16.02 11.49
CA TYR A 76 -9.20 15.50 12.41
C TYR A 76 -8.13 16.57 12.67
N PRO A 77 -7.72 16.79 13.93
CA PRO A 77 -6.70 17.77 14.24
C PRO A 77 -5.37 17.37 13.60
N ASN A 78 -4.74 18.31 12.89
CA ASN A 78 -3.50 18.10 12.13
C ASN A 78 -3.63 17.05 11.00
N SER A 79 -4.76 17.01 10.29
CA SER A 79 -5.00 16.12 9.14
C SER A 79 -3.88 16.16 8.09
N PHE A 80 -3.29 17.34 7.83
CA PHE A 80 -2.11 17.47 6.96
C PHE A 80 -0.90 16.66 7.45
N LYS A 81 -0.57 16.74 8.74
CA LYS A 81 0.55 15.96 9.32
C LYS A 81 0.27 14.47 9.23
N LEU A 82 -0.98 14.04 9.45
CA LEU A 82 -1.38 12.64 9.31
C LEU A 82 -1.23 12.15 7.87
N ALA A 83 -1.62 12.96 6.88
CA ALA A 83 -1.49 12.63 5.47
C ALA A 83 -0.02 12.42 5.03
N ILE A 84 0.96 13.03 5.71
CA ILE A 84 2.39 12.82 5.43
C ILE A 84 2.95 11.66 6.27
N LEU A 85 2.64 11.63 7.56
CA LEU A 85 3.20 10.63 8.48
C LEU A 85 2.72 9.22 8.17
N PHE A 86 1.48 9.06 7.70
CA PHE A 86 0.94 7.74 7.40
C PHE A 86 1.72 7.01 6.28
N PRO A 87 1.89 7.57 5.07
CA PRO A 87 2.71 6.93 4.03
C PRO A 87 4.16 6.78 4.47
N LEU A 88 4.71 7.72 5.25
CA LEU A 88 6.06 7.58 5.78
C LEU A 88 6.22 6.36 6.70
N VAL A 89 5.31 6.18 7.67
CA VAL A 89 5.33 5.01 8.57
C VAL A 89 5.18 3.71 7.78
N TYR A 90 4.29 3.70 6.79
CA TYR A 90 4.12 2.54 5.90
C TYR A 90 5.41 2.20 5.15
N VAL A 91 6.05 3.20 4.51
CA VAL A 91 7.30 3.01 3.75
C VAL A 91 8.42 2.48 4.65
N LEU A 92 8.52 2.97 5.89
CA LEU A 92 9.52 2.47 6.84
C LEU A 92 9.28 1.00 7.21
N LEU A 93 8.02 0.59 7.41
CA LEU A 93 7.68 -0.80 7.65
C LEU A 93 7.97 -1.68 6.43
N ASP A 94 7.63 -1.21 5.23
CA ASP A 94 7.94 -1.89 3.97
C ASP A 94 9.45 -2.12 3.81
N ILE A 95 10.28 -1.09 4.06
CA ILE A 95 11.74 -1.23 3.98
C ILE A 95 12.25 -2.29 4.95
N ILE A 96 11.74 -2.31 6.18
CA ILE A 96 12.12 -3.31 7.19
C ILE A 96 11.74 -4.72 6.71
N ILE A 97 10.52 -4.91 6.22
CA ILE A 97 10.00 -6.21 5.79
C ILE A 97 10.74 -6.71 4.54
N ILE A 98 10.92 -5.86 3.53
CA ILE A 98 11.62 -6.20 2.28
C ILE A 98 13.09 -6.54 2.55
N THR A 99 13.75 -5.76 3.43
CA THR A 99 15.14 -6.05 3.82
C THR A 99 15.24 -7.35 4.60
N ALA A 100 14.31 -7.60 5.54
CA ALA A 100 14.27 -8.83 6.32
C ALA A 100 13.99 -10.07 5.45
N ALA A 101 13.27 -9.91 4.33
CA ALA A 101 13.03 -10.96 3.35
C ALA A 101 14.23 -11.26 2.44
N GLY A 102 15.34 -10.52 2.56
CA GLY A 102 16.57 -10.78 1.79
C GLY A 102 16.49 -10.35 0.32
N VAL A 103 15.56 -9.44 -0.02
CA VAL A 103 15.38 -8.96 -1.39
C VAL A 103 16.58 -8.13 -1.85
N LYS A 104 17.02 -8.35 -3.10
CA LYS A 104 18.04 -7.51 -3.74
C LYS A 104 17.44 -6.17 -4.16
N TRP A 105 17.86 -5.10 -3.49
CA TRP A 105 17.36 -3.74 -3.73
C TRP A 105 17.60 -3.24 -5.17
N SER A 106 18.65 -3.70 -5.85
CA SER A 106 18.94 -3.32 -7.25
C SER A 106 17.78 -3.64 -8.19
N ASP A 107 17.07 -4.73 -7.92
CA ASP A 107 16.07 -5.28 -8.82
C ASP A 107 14.69 -4.66 -8.53
N PHE A 108 14.49 -4.18 -7.29
CA PHE A 108 13.20 -3.69 -6.79
C PHE A 108 13.12 -2.17 -6.59
N PHE A 109 14.25 -1.44 -6.61
CA PHE A 109 14.27 -0.04 -6.21
C PHE A 109 13.30 0.84 -7.03
N LEU A 110 13.26 0.67 -8.35
CA LEU A 110 12.42 1.49 -9.22
C LEU A 110 10.93 1.25 -8.95
N ILE A 111 10.52 -0.01 -8.90
CA ILE A 111 9.11 -0.37 -8.68
C ILE A 111 8.66 0.02 -7.27
N PHE A 112 9.54 -0.15 -6.29
CA PHE A 112 9.35 0.32 -4.93
C PHE A 112 9.14 1.84 -4.88
N ALA A 113 9.99 2.61 -5.55
CA ALA A 113 9.91 4.06 -5.58
C ALA A 113 8.59 4.54 -6.23
N ILE A 114 8.21 3.96 -7.37
CA ILE A 114 6.96 4.29 -8.08
C ILE A 114 5.75 3.94 -7.22
N ALA A 115 5.70 2.72 -6.66
CA ALA A 115 4.57 2.27 -5.86
C ALA A 115 4.40 3.09 -4.56
N ASN A 116 5.50 3.56 -3.96
CA ASN A 116 5.43 4.42 -2.79
C ASN A 116 5.13 5.88 -3.15
N ALA A 117 5.65 6.40 -4.26
CA ALA A 117 5.26 7.71 -4.78
C ALA A 117 3.75 7.78 -5.02
N ALA A 118 3.14 6.72 -5.56
CA ALA A 118 1.70 6.61 -5.72
C ALA A 118 0.95 6.73 -4.38
N LYS A 119 1.43 6.12 -3.30
CA LYS A 119 0.83 6.23 -1.95
C LYS A 119 0.92 7.66 -1.40
N PHE A 120 2.07 8.32 -1.57
CA PHE A 120 2.23 9.73 -1.20
C PHE A 120 1.32 10.66 -2.01
N LEU A 121 1.20 10.43 -3.32
CA LEU A 121 0.30 11.17 -4.19
C LEU A 121 -1.17 10.95 -3.79
N GLY A 122 -1.56 9.71 -3.56
CA GLY A 122 -2.91 9.35 -3.10
C GLY A 122 -3.25 10.09 -1.80
N SER A 123 -2.39 9.98 -0.79
CA SER A 123 -2.58 10.67 0.49
C SER A 123 -2.67 12.20 0.35
N SER A 124 -1.77 12.78 -0.45
CA SER A 124 -1.73 14.23 -0.69
C SER A 124 -2.99 14.74 -1.42
N LEU A 125 -3.44 14.02 -2.45
CA LEU A 125 -4.67 14.34 -3.18
C LEU A 125 -5.90 14.12 -2.32
N GLY A 126 -5.93 13.08 -1.49
CA GLY A 126 -7.02 12.81 -0.56
C GLY A 126 -7.20 13.95 0.44
N TYR A 127 -6.10 14.47 0.96
CA TYR A 127 -6.11 15.67 1.79
C TYR A 127 -6.61 16.91 1.02
N LYS A 128 -6.03 17.20 -0.16
CA LYS A 128 -6.30 18.43 -0.93
C LYS A 128 -7.72 18.49 -1.54
N LEU A 129 -8.22 17.40 -2.11
CA LEU A 129 -9.50 17.33 -2.85
C LEU A 129 -10.73 17.23 -1.93
N THR A 130 -10.60 17.71 -0.70
CA THR A 130 -11.68 17.77 0.29
C THR A 130 -12.03 19.22 0.66
N LYS A 131 -11.53 20.19 -0.12
CA LYS A 131 -11.97 21.58 -0.07
C LYS A 131 -13.31 21.75 -0.76
#